data_AF-A0A7G9RYW6-F1
#
_entry.id   AF-A0A7G9RYW6-F1
#
_cell.length_a   1.000
_cell.length_b   1.000
_cell.length_c   1.000
_cell.angle_alpha   90.00
_cell.angle_beta   90.00
_cell.angle_gamma   90.00
#
_symmetry.space_group_name_H-M   'P 1'
#
loop_
_entity.id
_entity.type
_entity.pdbx_description
1 polymer ?
#
loop_
_entity_poly.entity_id
_entity_poly.type
_entity_poly.pdbx_seq_one_letter_code
_entity_poly.pdbx_strand_id
1 'polypeptide(L)'
;MDKLTQPIKNFFDGFKKGDKITRCAYFIMGSGAFLRKQFIKGYLYLSAQILFILYMIRFGFSQLSGLTTLGTTLAGEVFDEAQGIYLYSEGHNSMLMLLFGVFCIFVIIGFFAIYFMSVRGAIANQKLIEEGKSLPGFRDELKTLLNERYHVTILALPTILTFAFTIAPLVFMVLIAFTNFDVDHQPPGSLFTWVGLQNFKDLLYNNKIISGTFFALLKWTFIWAIFATFLNYIFGMLLAMLINSKGIKIKKFWRTIFIISIAIPQFVSLLLMSQLLHDQGPVNVLLMNWGVISEPIKFLTNGTLAKITVIVVNLWVGVPYTMLITSGILMNIPEDMYESARIDGAGPVRQFFSITLPYMLSVTTPYLITQFIGNINNFNLIFLLTGGGPLSLDYYQAGKTDLLVTWLYKLTLTEKNYALASTVGIIIFVISAVLSLVVFRKVTAKESDFQ
;
A
#
# COMPACT_ATOMS: atom_id res chain seq x y z
N MET A 1 2.31 10.76 -26.05
CA MET A 1 3.65 10.17 -26.27
C MET A 1 4.73 11.23 -26.51
N ASP A 2 4.44 12.36 -27.17
CA ASP A 2 5.45 13.40 -27.48
C ASP A 2 6.06 14.17 -26.30
N LYS A 3 5.32 14.37 -25.20
CA LYS A 3 5.84 15.07 -24.00
C LYS A 3 6.90 14.28 -23.22
N LEU A 4 6.93 12.95 -23.36
CA LEU A 4 7.89 12.06 -22.69
C LEU A 4 9.20 11.90 -23.48
N THR A 5 9.18 12.09 -24.80
CA THR A 5 10.35 11.92 -25.69
C THR A 5 11.11 13.23 -25.94
N GLN A 6 10.44 14.39 -25.85
CA GLN A 6 11.09 15.70 -25.93
C GLN A 6 12.28 15.90 -24.97
N PRO A 7 12.21 15.51 -23.68
CA PRO A 7 13.31 15.71 -22.74
C PRO A 7 14.54 14.87 -23.08
N ILE A 8 14.34 13.69 -23.68
CA ILE A 8 15.42 12.78 -24.11
C ILE A 8 16.04 13.29 -25.40
N LYS A 9 15.23 13.73 -26.37
CA LYS A 9 15.72 14.38 -27.60
C LYS A 9 16.54 15.64 -27.29
N ASN A 10 16.05 16.49 -26.39
CA ASN A 10 16.77 17.69 -25.94
C ASN A 10 18.11 17.39 -25.26
N PHE A 11 18.24 16.23 -24.59
CA PHE A 11 19.51 15.80 -24.00
C PHE A 11 20.51 15.44 -25.10
N PHE A 12 20.16 14.57 -26.06
CA PHE A 12 21.08 14.22 -27.15
C PHE A 12 21.40 15.39 -28.09
N ASP A 13 20.43 16.25 -28.35
CA ASP A 13 20.64 17.48 -29.14
C ASP A 13 21.56 18.46 -28.42
N GLY A 14 21.46 18.56 -27.08
CA GLY A 14 22.36 19.35 -26.26
C GLY A 14 23.82 18.88 -26.33
N PHE A 15 24.07 17.58 -26.51
CA PHE A 15 25.42 17.07 -26.72
C PHE A 15 25.96 17.40 -28.12
N LYS A 16 25.13 17.25 -29.16
CA LYS A 16 25.53 17.49 -30.56
C LYS A 16 25.68 18.97 -30.91
N LYS A 17 24.78 19.81 -30.43
CA LYS A 17 24.69 21.25 -30.76
C LYS A 17 25.25 22.15 -29.66
N GLY A 18 25.65 21.58 -28.53
CA GLY A 18 26.16 22.33 -27.39
C GLY A 18 27.53 22.97 -27.65
N ASP A 19 27.79 24.11 -27.01
CA ASP A 19 29.12 24.71 -26.97
C ASP A 19 30.11 23.80 -26.20
N LYS A 20 31.42 24.09 -26.30
CA LYS A 20 32.45 23.27 -25.62
C LYS A 20 32.20 23.18 -24.11
N ILE A 21 31.69 24.25 -23.50
CA ILE A 21 31.39 24.33 -22.07
C ILE A 21 30.22 23.42 -21.68
N THR A 22 29.15 23.37 -22.48
CA THR A 22 27.99 22.50 -22.24
C THR A 22 28.34 21.04 -22.45
N ARG A 23 29.23 20.73 -23.41
CA ARG A 23 29.76 19.37 -23.59
C ARG A 23 30.59 18.89 -22.39
N CYS A 24 31.37 19.77 -21.76
CA CYS A 24 32.09 19.43 -20.53
C CYS A 24 31.15 18.96 -19.40
N ALA A 25 29.94 19.50 -19.31
CA ALA A 25 28.96 19.14 -18.28
C ALA A 25 28.48 17.69 -18.36
N TYR A 26 28.64 17.01 -19.50
CA TYR A 26 28.33 15.59 -19.66
C TYR A 26 29.35 14.67 -18.99
N PHE A 27 30.60 15.12 -18.87
CA PHE A 27 31.70 14.34 -18.31
C PHE A 27 31.96 14.70 -16.85
N ILE A 28 31.95 16.00 -16.55
CA ILE A 28 32.18 16.53 -15.20
C ILE A 28 30.95 17.33 -14.81
N MET A 29 30.19 16.83 -13.85
CA MET A 29 29.01 17.49 -13.32
C MET A 29 29.39 18.86 -12.75
N GLY A 30 28.55 19.86 -13.03
CA GLY A 30 28.79 21.23 -12.56
C GLY A 30 29.84 22.02 -13.35
N SER A 31 30.64 21.40 -14.23
CA SER A 31 31.66 22.12 -15.03
C SER A 31 31.04 23.21 -15.93
N GLY A 32 29.87 22.95 -16.53
CA GLY A 32 29.15 23.94 -17.33
C GLY A 32 28.68 25.15 -16.51
N ALA A 33 28.27 24.96 -15.26
CA ALA A 33 27.91 26.05 -14.35
C ALA A 33 29.15 26.80 -13.85
N PHE A 34 30.22 26.06 -13.50
CA PHE A 34 31.48 26.60 -13.02
C PHE A 34 32.16 27.52 -14.06
N LEU A 35 32.28 27.04 -15.30
CA LEU A 35 32.86 27.81 -16.41
C LEU A 35 32.02 29.04 -16.80
N ARG A 36 30.74 29.06 -16.41
CA ARG A 36 29.82 30.19 -16.58
C ARG A 36 29.72 31.09 -15.34
N LYS A 37 30.70 31.01 -14.44
CA LYS A 37 30.82 31.80 -13.18
C LYS A 37 29.73 31.53 -12.13
N GLN A 38 28.94 30.45 -12.26
CA GLN A 38 28.01 29.98 -11.22
C GLN A 38 28.72 29.01 -10.25
N PHE A 39 29.70 29.51 -9.49
CA PHE A 39 30.62 28.67 -8.67
C PHE A 39 29.92 27.77 -7.65
N ILE A 40 28.93 28.28 -6.92
CA ILE A 40 28.21 27.52 -5.87
C ILE A 40 27.55 26.27 -6.49
N LYS A 41 26.83 26.48 -7.61
CA LYS A 41 26.15 25.41 -8.34
C LYS A 41 27.13 24.41 -8.95
N GLY A 42 28.23 24.92 -9.49
CA GLY A 42 29.34 24.09 -9.98
C GLY A 42 29.88 23.17 -8.88
N TYR A 43 30.17 23.72 -7.69
CA TYR A 43 30.69 22.96 -6.56
C TYR A 43 29.69 21.93 -6.03
N LEU A 44 28.40 22.26 -5.92
CA LEU A 44 27.35 21.33 -5.48
C LEU A 44 27.22 20.10 -6.39
N TYR A 45 27.24 20.31 -7.71
CA TYR A 45 27.15 19.19 -8.65
C TYR A 45 28.45 18.38 -8.70
N LEU A 46 29.61 19.03 -8.60
CA LEU A 46 30.89 18.35 -8.57
C LEU A 46 31.05 17.52 -7.29
N SER A 47 30.67 18.06 -6.13
CA SER A 47 30.70 17.33 -4.86
C SER A 47 29.75 16.14 -4.88
N ALA A 48 28.55 16.27 -5.46
CA ALA A 48 27.64 15.14 -5.66
C ALA A 48 28.28 14.02 -6.51
N GLN A 49 29.00 14.37 -7.58
CA GLN A 49 29.74 13.41 -8.40
C GLN A 49 30.87 12.71 -7.62
N ILE A 50 31.68 13.48 -6.88
CA ILE A 50 32.79 12.93 -6.08
C ILE A 50 32.26 12.02 -4.97
N LEU A 51 31.25 12.45 -4.22
CA LEU A 51 30.64 11.66 -3.15
C LEU A 51 30.04 10.36 -3.68
N PHE A 52 29.38 10.40 -4.84
CA PHE A 52 28.85 9.20 -5.48
C PHE A 52 29.97 8.22 -5.88
N ILE A 53 31.05 8.71 -6.50
CA ILE A 53 32.20 7.87 -6.88
C ILE A 53 32.84 7.24 -5.63
N LEU A 54 33.06 8.03 -4.57
CA LEU A 54 33.60 7.52 -3.31
C LEU A 54 32.70 6.46 -2.68
N TYR A 55 31.38 6.68 -2.69
CA TYR A 55 30.40 5.71 -2.23
C TYR A 55 30.43 4.42 -3.06
N MET A 56 30.50 4.52 -4.40
CA MET A 56 30.55 3.36 -5.28
C MET A 56 31.80 2.51 -5.06
N ILE A 57 32.97 3.15 -4.93
CA ILE A 57 34.26 2.47 -4.69
C ILE A 57 34.26 1.80 -3.31
N ARG A 58 33.76 2.49 -2.27
CA ARG A 58 33.85 1.98 -0.90
C ARG A 58 32.76 0.97 -0.55
N PHE A 59 31.57 1.10 -1.13
CA PHE A 59 30.39 0.31 -0.76
C PHE A 59 29.60 -0.20 -1.97
N GLY A 60 29.32 0.66 -2.94
CA GLY A 60 28.31 0.38 -3.97
C GLY A 60 28.60 -0.87 -4.82
N PHE A 61 29.85 -1.06 -5.29
CA PHE A 61 30.18 -2.26 -6.08
C PHE A 61 30.01 -3.56 -5.27
N SER A 62 30.39 -3.55 -3.99
CA SER A 62 30.21 -4.69 -3.09
C SER A 62 28.72 -4.98 -2.85
N GLN A 63 27.93 -3.94 -2.58
CA GLN A 63 26.48 -4.05 -2.36
C GLN A 63 25.73 -4.55 -3.61
N LEU A 64 26.13 -4.12 -4.81
CA LEU A 64 25.56 -4.62 -6.07
C LEU A 64 25.93 -6.08 -6.33
N SER A 65 27.18 -6.46 -6.07
CA SER A 65 27.62 -7.87 -6.16
C SER A 65 26.89 -8.76 -5.15
N GLY A 66 26.54 -8.20 -3.99
CA GLY A 66 25.74 -8.88 -2.98
C GLY A 66 24.33 -9.24 -3.43
N LEU A 67 23.75 -8.53 -4.40
CA LEU A 67 22.43 -8.85 -4.95
C LEU A 67 22.42 -10.17 -5.71
N THR A 68 23.49 -10.49 -6.42
CA THR A 68 23.55 -11.71 -7.24
C THR A 68 23.89 -12.93 -6.39
N THR A 69 24.84 -12.76 -5.47
CA THR A 69 25.38 -13.85 -4.66
C THR A 69 24.54 -14.16 -3.42
N LEU A 70 23.92 -13.14 -2.80
CA LEU A 70 23.20 -13.25 -1.52
C LEU A 70 24.04 -13.86 -0.39
N GLY A 71 25.37 -13.79 -0.50
CA GLY A 71 26.30 -14.37 0.48
C GLY A 71 26.88 -15.71 0.01
N THR A 72 28.02 -16.07 0.59
CA THR A 72 28.78 -17.27 0.21
C THR A 72 29.44 -17.93 1.43
N THR A 73 29.76 -17.16 2.46
CA THR A 73 30.32 -17.64 3.72
C THR A 73 29.25 -17.68 4.80
N LEU A 74 29.08 -18.85 5.42
CA LEU A 74 28.22 -19.01 6.59
C LEU A 74 28.95 -18.52 7.85
N ALA A 75 28.18 -18.05 8.83
CA ALA A 75 28.73 -17.74 10.14
C ALA A 75 29.17 -19.03 10.82
N GLY A 76 30.37 -19.03 11.41
CA GLY A 76 30.93 -20.23 12.00
C GLY A 76 32.28 -20.00 12.67
N GLU A 77 32.72 -21.03 13.37
CA GLU A 77 34.03 -21.05 14.01
C GLU A 77 35.11 -21.28 12.95
N VAL A 78 35.97 -20.28 12.77
CA VAL A 78 37.16 -20.38 11.92
C VAL A 78 38.35 -20.56 12.84
N PHE A 79 39.11 -21.63 12.63
CA PHE A 79 40.33 -21.88 13.40
C PHE A 79 41.41 -20.87 13.00
N ASP A 80 41.81 -20.02 13.93
CA ASP A 80 42.89 -19.07 13.71
C ASP A 80 44.23 -19.74 14.03
N GLU A 81 44.97 -20.12 12.99
CA GLU A 81 46.29 -20.77 13.12
C GLU A 81 47.32 -19.91 13.86
N ALA A 82 47.16 -18.58 13.90
CA ALA A 82 48.09 -17.69 14.60
C ALA A 82 47.82 -17.58 16.11
N GLN A 83 46.57 -17.80 16.54
CA GLN A 83 46.18 -17.73 17.95
C GLN A 83 45.86 -19.09 18.58
N GLY A 84 45.76 -20.15 17.78
CA GLY A 84 45.46 -21.51 18.24
C GLY A 84 44.06 -21.65 18.85
N ILE A 85 43.15 -20.71 18.57
CA ILE A 85 41.79 -20.65 19.09
C ILE A 85 40.78 -20.56 17.94
N TYR A 86 39.59 -21.10 18.16
CA TYR A 86 38.47 -20.92 17.25
C TYR A 86 37.89 -19.51 17.44
N LEU A 87 37.95 -18.68 16.39
CA LEU A 87 37.31 -17.37 16.36
C LEU A 87 35.98 -17.49 15.64
N TYR A 88 34.93 -16.95 16.24
CA TYR A 88 33.62 -16.86 15.59
C TYR A 88 33.68 -15.76 14.52
N SER A 89 33.66 -16.15 13.24
CA SER A 89 33.63 -15.20 12.13
C SER A 89 32.18 -14.84 11.82
N GLU A 90 31.86 -13.54 11.81
CA GLU A 90 30.57 -13.08 11.30
C GLU A 90 30.49 -13.41 9.81
N GLY A 91 29.70 -14.43 9.48
CA GLY A 91 29.43 -14.81 8.09
C GLY A 91 28.61 -13.75 7.35
N HIS A 92 28.40 -13.97 6.05
CA HIS A 92 27.55 -13.08 5.26
C HIS A 92 26.09 -13.12 5.75
N ASN A 93 25.37 -12.01 5.53
CA ASN A 93 23.95 -11.93 5.84
C ASN A 93 23.15 -11.62 4.57
N SER A 94 22.49 -12.64 4.01
CA SER A 94 21.71 -12.54 2.77
C SER A 94 20.66 -11.42 2.80
N MET A 95 20.00 -11.21 3.95
CA MET A 95 18.98 -10.18 4.11
C MET A 95 19.60 -8.78 3.97
N LEU A 96 20.70 -8.52 4.68
CA LEU A 96 21.38 -7.22 4.62
C LEU A 96 21.99 -6.96 3.25
N MET A 97 22.56 -7.98 2.60
CA MET A 97 23.10 -7.86 1.24
C MET A 97 22.01 -7.50 0.24
N LEU A 98 20.85 -8.18 0.30
CA LEU A 98 19.70 -7.86 -0.53
C LEU A 98 19.19 -6.43 -0.26
N LEU A 99 19.04 -6.06 1.01
CA LEU A 99 18.54 -4.75 1.43
C LEU A 99 19.45 -3.61 0.94
N PHE A 100 20.74 -3.68 1.26
CA PHE A 100 21.71 -2.65 0.88
C PHE A 100 21.93 -2.59 -0.63
N GLY A 101 21.86 -3.73 -1.32
CA GLY A 101 21.88 -3.76 -2.77
C GLY A 101 20.70 -3.01 -3.39
N VAL A 102 19.48 -3.19 -2.87
CA VAL A 102 18.30 -2.44 -3.29
C VAL A 102 18.49 -0.93 -3.03
N PHE A 103 18.92 -0.54 -1.83
CA PHE A 103 19.22 0.86 -1.53
C PHE A 103 20.29 1.44 -2.48
N CYS A 104 21.32 0.66 -2.82
CA CYS A 104 22.34 1.08 -3.77
C CYS A 104 21.75 1.40 -5.15
N ILE A 105 20.79 0.59 -5.64
CA ILE A 105 20.06 0.88 -6.89
C ILE A 105 19.34 2.23 -6.81
N PHE A 106 18.67 2.53 -5.68
CA PHE A 106 18.00 3.83 -5.50
C PHE A 106 18.99 4.99 -5.44
N VAL A 107 20.14 4.82 -4.79
CA VAL A 107 21.22 5.82 -4.79
C VAL A 107 21.72 6.07 -6.21
N ILE A 108 21.89 5.03 -7.02
CA ILE A 108 22.29 5.15 -8.44
C ILE A 108 21.22 5.90 -9.25
N ILE A 109 19.94 5.56 -9.08
CA ILE A 109 18.83 6.25 -9.76
C ILE A 109 18.79 7.74 -9.35
N GLY A 110 18.93 8.03 -8.06
CA GLY A 110 18.99 9.38 -7.53
C GLY A 110 20.18 10.17 -8.08
N PHE A 111 21.35 9.54 -8.17
CA PHE A 111 22.53 10.13 -8.79
C PHE A 111 22.28 10.47 -10.27
N PHE A 112 21.70 9.54 -11.05
CA PHE A 112 21.37 9.81 -12.45
C PHE A 112 20.33 10.94 -12.59
N ALA A 113 19.36 11.04 -11.69
CA ALA A 113 18.44 12.17 -11.68
C ALA A 113 19.18 13.51 -11.47
N ILE A 114 20.13 13.57 -10.54
CA ILE A 114 20.96 14.76 -10.29
C ILE A 114 21.87 15.06 -11.48
N TYR A 115 22.46 14.04 -12.10
CA TYR A 115 23.24 14.16 -13.33
C TYR A 115 22.42 14.78 -14.46
N PHE A 116 21.22 14.26 -14.73
CA PHE A 116 20.33 14.81 -15.75
C PHE A 116 19.92 16.26 -15.44
N MET A 117 19.71 16.61 -14.17
CA MET A 117 19.45 17.99 -13.76
C MET A 117 20.66 18.90 -14.02
N SER A 118 21.89 18.44 -13.75
CA SER A 118 23.12 19.17 -14.00
C SER A 118 23.30 19.50 -15.50
N VAL A 119 23.13 18.49 -16.35
CA VAL A 119 23.25 18.63 -17.81
C VAL A 119 22.15 19.52 -18.38
N ARG A 120 20.89 19.33 -17.96
CA ARG A 120 19.78 20.21 -18.37
C ARG A 120 20.00 21.65 -17.95
N GLY A 121 20.57 21.86 -16.75
CA GLY A 121 20.97 23.19 -16.28
C GLY A 121 22.00 23.84 -17.21
N ALA A 122 23.02 23.09 -17.66
CA ALA A 122 24.01 23.60 -18.60
C ALA A 122 23.41 23.97 -19.96
N ILE A 123 22.54 23.12 -20.52
CA ILE A 123 21.83 23.40 -21.78
C ILE A 123 20.92 24.63 -21.65
N ALA A 124 20.18 24.76 -20.54
CA ALA A 124 19.33 25.92 -20.28
C ALA A 124 20.14 27.21 -20.18
N ASN A 125 21.29 27.17 -19.49
CA ASN A 125 22.22 28.28 -19.42
C ASN A 125 22.76 28.66 -20.81
N GLN A 126 23.03 27.68 -21.69
CA GLN A 126 23.45 27.96 -23.07
C GLN A 126 22.40 28.76 -23.83
N LYS A 127 21.16 28.32 -23.81
CA LYS A 127 20.05 29.02 -24.47
C LYS A 127 19.87 30.45 -23.95
N LEU A 128 19.99 30.67 -22.64
CA LEU A 128 19.90 32.02 -22.07
C LEU A 128 21.01 32.95 -22.60
N ILE A 129 22.24 32.45 -22.76
CA ILE A 129 23.33 33.24 -23.36
C ILE A 129 23.06 33.51 -24.85
N GLU A 130 22.58 32.52 -25.61
CA GLU A 130 22.23 32.68 -27.02
C GLU A 130 21.10 33.69 -27.23
N GLU A 131 20.17 33.77 -26.28
CA GLU A 131 19.09 34.77 -26.24
C GLU A 131 19.55 36.15 -25.71
N GLY A 132 20.83 36.32 -25.37
CA GLY A 132 21.39 37.57 -24.84
C GLY A 132 20.95 37.91 -23.40
N LYS A 133 20.40 36.95 -22.66
CA LYS A 133 19.93 37.14 -21.27
C LYS A 133 21.07 36.90 -20.27
N SER A 134 20.99 37.57 -19.12
CA SER A 134 21.89 37.29 -18.00
C SER A 134 21.61 35.93 -17.38
N LEU A 135 22.66 35.25 -16.94
CA LEU A 135 22.54 33.99 -16.22
C LEU A 135 22.03 34.25 -14.79
N PRO A 136 21.05 33.47 -14.29
CA PRO A 136 20.58 33.62 -12.93
C PRO A 136 21.70 33.29 -11.94
N GLY A 137 21.83 34.08 -10.87
CA GLY A 137 22.72 33.73 -9.77
C GLY A 137 22.15 32.61 -8.90
N PHE A 138 22.95 32.06 -8.00
CA PHE A 138 22.47 31.07 -7.02
C PHE A 138 21.35 31.63 -6.12
N ARG A 139 21.44 32.91 -5.75
CA ARG A 139 20.39 33.61 -4.97
C ARG A 139 19.10 33.75 -5.77
N ASP A 140 19.20 33.98 -7.08
CA ASP A 140 18.02 34.10 -7.94
C ASP A 140 17.35 32.75 -8.13
N GLU A 141 18.12 31.67 -8.33
CA GLU A 141 17.58 30.31 -8.37
C GLU A 141 16.92 29.90 -7.04
N LEU A 142 17.49 30.25 -5.89
CA LEU A 142 16.87 30.03 -4.60
C LEU A 142 15.54 30.79 -4.47
N LYS A 143 15.49 32.06 -4.91
CA LYS A 143 14.23 32.82 -4.94
C LYS A 143 13.20 32.19 -5.88
N THR A 144 13.62 31.72 -7.06
CA THR A 144 12.75 30.99 -7.98
C THR A 144 12.22 29.71 -7.35
N LEU A 145 13.06 28.93 -6.66
CA LEU A 145 12.64 27.71 -5.96
C LEU A 145 11.71 27.97 -4.77
N LEU A 146 11.82 29.13 -4.12
CA LEU A 146 10.97 29.51 -3.00
C LEU A 146 9.68 30.24 -3.42
N ASN A 147 9.61 30.76 -4.64
CA ASN A 147 8.46 31.53 -5.12
C ASN A 147 7.80 30.86 -6.35
N GLU A 148 8.40 30.98 -7.52
CA GLU A 148 7.83 30.47 -8.79
C GLU A 148 7.72 28.93 -8.85
N ARG A 149 8.67 28.22 -8.24
CA ARG A 149 8.76 26.76 -8.18
C ARG A 149 8.60 26.22 -6.77
N TYR A 150 7.83 26.93 -5.95
CA TYR A 150 7.57 26.56 -4.56
C TYR A 150 7.03 25.13 -4.41
N HIS A 151 6.17 24.68 -5.33
CA HIS A 151 5.66 23.32 -5.38
C HIS A 151 6.79 22.27 -5.46
N VAL A 152 7.88 22.54 -6.18
CA VAL A 152 9.03 21.62 -6.27
C VAL A 152 9.74 21.53 -4.92
N THR A 153 9.98 22.67 -4.26
CA THR A 153 10.67 22.72 -2.97
C THR A 153 9.87 22.01 -1.88
N ILE A 154 8.56 22.28 -1.78
CA ILE A 154 7.69 21.58 -0.83
C ILE A 154 7.64 20.10 -1.11
N LEU A 155 7.48 19.70 -2.37
CA LEU A 155 7.26 18.28 -2.72
C LEU A 155 8.56 17.48 -2.76
N ALA A 156 9.73 18.11 -2.84
CA ALA A 156 11.01 17.41 -2.92
C ALA A 156 11.22 16.47 -1.73
N LEU A 157 11.06 16.97 -0.50
CA LEU A 157 11.26 16.16 0.70
C LEU A 157 10.23 15.00 0.82
N PRO A 158 8.91 15.24 0.75
CA PRO A 158 7.92 14.16 0.74
C PRO A 158 8.17 13.12 -0.36
N THR A 159 8.52 13.57 -1.57
CA THR A 159 8.81 12.66 -2.69
C THR A 159 10.00 11.76 -2.38
N ILE A 160 11.12 12.34 -1.93
CA ILE A 160 12.32 11.57 -1.54
C ILE A 160 11.97 10.55 -0.44
N LEU A 161 11.22 10.98 0.58
CA LEU A 161 10.80 10.09 1.66
C LEU A 161 9.88 8.97 1.17
N THR A 162 8.95 9.24 0.25
CA THR A 162 8.12 8.20 -0.36
C THR A 162 8.96 7.18 -1.14
N PHE A 163 9.95 7.62 -1.93
CA PHE A 163 10.84 6.70 -2.62
C PHE A 163 11.66 5.84 -1.64
N ALA A 164 12.22 6.46 -0.59
CA ALA A 164 13.09 5.78 0.37
C ALA A 164 12.34 4.85 1.33
N PHE A 165 11.18 5.25 1.83
CA PHE A 165 10.45 4.52 2.88
C PHE A 165 9.23 3.75 2.40
N THR A 166 8.75 4.00 1.18
CA THR A 166 7.60 3.25 0.62
C THR A 166 8.03 2.39 -0.55
N ILE A 167 8.74 2.95 -1.54
CA ILE A 167 9.06 2.23 -2.78
C ILE A 167 10.24 1.27 -2.58
N ALA A 168 11.31 1.68 -1.88
CA ALA A 168 12.47 0.80 -1.67
C ALA A 168 12.16 -0.47 -0.86
N PRO A 169 11.45 -0.42 0.29
CA PRO A 169 11.04 -1.63 1.00
C PRO A 169 10.09 -2.51 0.18
N LEU A 170 9.25 -1.91 -0.68
CA LEU A 170 8.39 -2.66 -1.58
C LEU A 170 9.20 -3.43 -2.63
N VAL A 171 10.22 -2.83 -3.24
CA VAL A 171 11.13 -3.54 -4.15
C VAL A 171 11.86 -4.67 -3.42
N PHE A 172 12.34 -4.42 -2.19
CA PHE A 172 12.96 -5.44 -1.36
C PHE A 172 12.03 -6.64 -1.08
N MET A 173 10.78 -6.38 -0.68
CA MET A 173 9.76 -7.41 -0.52
C MET A 173 9.51 -8.18 -1.83
N VAL A 174 9.42 -7.48 -2.96
CA VAL A 174 9.22 -8.13 -4.27
C VAL A 174 10.36 -9.09 -4.56
N LEU A 175 11.61 -8.70 -4.29
CA LEU A 175 12.77 -9.56 -4.51
C LEU A 175 12.80 -10.79 -3.59
N ILE A 176 12.37 -10.66 -2.34
CA ILE A 176 12.23 -11.80 -1.41
C ILE A 176 11.29 -12.89 -1.97
N ALA A 177 10.26 -12.52 -2.74
CA ALA A 177 9.37 -13.50 -3.35
C ALA A 177 10.06 -14.44 -4.36
N PHE A 178 11.28 -14.08 -4.82
CA PHE A 178 12.08 -14.88 -5.75
C PHE A 178 13.23 -15.63 -5.05
N THR A 179 13.28 -15.64 -3.72
CA THR A 179 14.28 -16.37 -2.92
C THR A 179 13.64 -17.49 -2.11
N ASN A 180 14.44 -18.36 -1.49
CA ASN A 180 13.98 -19.34 -0.49
C ASN A 180 14.06 -18.80 0.94
N PHE A 181 13.79 -17.51 1.16
CA PHE A 181 13.87 -16.92 2.50
C PHE A 181 12.69 -17.39 3.39
N ASP A 182 12.87 -18.54 4.03
CA ASP A 182 11.92 -19.20 4.90
C ASP A 182 12.54 -19.58 6.26
N VAL A 183 11.80 -20.30 7.10
CA VAL A 183 12.22 -20.68 8.45
C VAL A 183 13.55 -21.43 8.50
N ASP A 184 13.92 -22.17 7.46
CA ASP A 184 15.15 -22.98 7.40
C ASP A 184 16.35 -22.15 6.89
N HIS A 185 16.09 -21.01 6.26
CA HIS A 185 17.10 -20.14 5.66
C HIS A 185 17.14 -18.76 6.32
N GLN A 186 17.28 -18.71 7.65
CA GLN A 186 17.31 -17.48 8.44
C GLN A 186 18.74 -16.92 8.63
N PRO A 187 19.09 -15.76 8.05
CA PRO A 187 20.36 -15.09 8.32
C PRO A 187 20.44 -14.56 9.76
N PRO A 188 21.64 -14.48 10.37
CA PRO A 188 22.95 -14.85 9.81
C PRO A 188 23.30 -16.34 9.93
N GLY A 189 22.45 -17.15 10.55
CA GLY A 189 22.73 -18.58 10.79
C GLY A 189 22.66 -19.45 9.53
N SER A 190 21.88 -19.04 8.53
CA SER A 190 21.77 -19.66 7.22
C SER A 190 21.66 -18.60 6.13
N LEU A 191 22.04 -18.94 4.91
CA LEU A 191 21.92 -18.07 3.74
C LEU A 191 20.71 -18.49 2.91
N PHE A 192 20.02 -17.51 2.32
CA PHE A 192 19.01 -17.78 1.30
C PHE A 192 19.55 -17.45 -0.09
N THR A 193 19.04 -18.14 -1.11
CA THR A 193 19.45 -18.05 -2.51
C THR A 193 18.25 -17.74 -3.41
N TRP A 194 18.53 -17.39 -4.67
CA TRP A 194 17.50 -17.15 -5.68
C TRP A 194 16.90 -18.47 -6.17
N VAL A 195 15.58 -18.58 -6.11
CA VAL A 195 14.81 -19.73 -6.62
C VAL A 195 13.91 -19.36 -7.81
N GLY A 196 13.97 -18.09 -8.24
CA GLY A 196 13.18 -17.59 -9.36
C GLY A 196 11.69 -17.66 -9.07
N LEU A 197 10.91 -18.32 -9.93
CA LEU A 197 9.44 -18.37 -9.83
C LEU A 197 8.91 -19.53 -8.96
N GLN A 198 9.75 -20.23 -8.21
CA GLN A 198 9.32 -21.42 -7.47
C GLN A 198 8.18 -21.13 -6.48
N ASN A 199 8.28 -20.07 -5.68
CA ASN A 199 7.23 -19.70 -4.72
C ASN A 199 5.88 -19.41 -5.39
N PHE A 200 5.89 -18.78 -6.57
CA PHE A 200 4.68 -18.54 -7.36
C PHE A 200 4.06 -19.85 -7.86
N LYS A 201 4.89 -20.80 -8.31
CA LYS A 201 4.41 -22.13 -8.72
C LYS A 201 3.83 -22.89 -7.53
N ASP A 202 4.49 -22.85 -6.37
CA ASP A 202 4.03 -23.52 -5.15
C ASP A 202 2.71 -22.93 -4.63
N LEU A 203 2.54 -21.62 -4.76
CA LEU A 203 1.31 -20.91 -4.42
C LEU A 203 0.16 -21.20 -5.39
N LEU A 204 0.44 -21.49 -6.66
CA LEU A 204 -0.60 -21.67 -7.69
C LEU A 204 -0.95 -23.13 -7.98
N TYR A 205 0.02 -24.05 -8.05
CA TYR A 205 -0.27 -25.43 -8.42
C TYR A 205 0.73 -26.51 -7.95
N ASN A 206 2.00 -26.20 -7.67
CA ASN A 206 3.00 -27.23 -7.33
C ASN A 206 2.76 -27.83 -5.93
N ASN A 207 2.36 -27.02 -4.95
CA ASN A 207 2.07 -27.50 -3.60
C ASN A 207 0.56 -27.48 -3.35
N LYS A 208 -0.05 -28.66 -3.31
CA LYS A 208 -1.51 -28.82 -3.18
C LYS A 208 -2.09 -28.14 -1.92
N ILE A 209 -1.37 -28.17 -0.80
CA ILE A 209 -1.85 -27.58 0.46
C ILE A 209 -1.77 -26.06 0.39
N ILE A 210 -0.63 -25.50 -0.02
CA ILE A 210 -0.45 -24.05 -0.15
C ILE A 210 -1.39 -23.48 -1.20
N SER A 211 -1.48 -24.11 -2.38
CA SER A 211 -2.38 -23.70 -3.45
C SER A 211 -3.85 -23.79 -3.05
N GLY A 212 -4.25 -24.89 -2.40
CA GLY A 212 -5.60 -25.05 -1.86
C GLY A 212 -5.95 -23.96 -0.83
N THR A 213 -5.01 -23.63 0.05
CA THR A 213 -5.14 -22.54 1.02
C THR A 213 -5.31 -21.21 0.31
N PHE A 214 -4.41 -20.88 -0.62
CA PHE A 214 -4.44 -19.62 -1.36
C PHE A 214 -5.78 -19.39 -2.05
N PHE A 215 -6.29 -20.35 -2.83
CA PHE A 215 -7.58 -20.18 -3.51
C PHE A 215 -8.77 -20.14 -2.56
N ALA A 216 -8.73 -20.89 -1.46
CA ALA A 216 -9.78 -20.86 -0.45
C ALA A 216 -9.84 -19.49 0.26
N LEU A 217 -8.68 -18.93 0.64
CA LEU A 217 -8.59 -17.62 1.26
C LEU A 217 -8.84 -16.49 0.26
N LEU A 218 -8.42 -16.61 -0.99
CA LEU A 218 -8.74 -15.68 -2.08
C LEU A 218 -10.25 -15.58 -2.27
N LYS A 219 -10.93 -16.73 -2.40
CA LYS A 219 -12.39 -16.79 -2.51
C LYS A 219 -13.06 -16.16 -1.30
N TRP A 220 -12.62 -16.51 -0.10
CA TRP A 220 -13.17 -15.92 1.13
C TRP A 220 -12.90 -14.41 1.20
N THR A 221 -11.72 -13.93 0.82
CA THR A 221 -11.37 -12.50 0.83
C THR A 221 -12.30 -11.69 -0.08
N PHE A 222 -12.65 -12.22 -1.26
CA PHE A 222 -13.63 -11.58 -2.13
C PHE A 222 -15.05 -11.64 -1.57
N ILE A 223 -15.49 -12.79 -1.06
CA ILE A 223 -16.81 -12.92 -0.43
C ILE A 223 -16.93 -11.91 0.72
N TRP A 224 -15.93 -11.89 1.60
CA TRP A 224 -15.77 -10.93 2.68
C TRP A 224 -15.87 -9.49 2.18
N ALA A 225 -15.04 -9.09 1.22
CA ALA A 225 -15.01 -7.71 0.74
C ALA A 225 -16.35 -7.28 0.12
N ILE A 226 -17.03 -8.19 -0.61
CA ILE A 226 -18.36 -7.94 -1.18
C ILE A 226 -19.37 -7.71 -0.05
N PHE A 227 -19.51 -8.65 0.89
CA PHE A 227 -20.50 -8.54 1.96
C PHE A 227 -20.20 -7.38 2.90
N ALA A 228 -18.94 -7.19 3.29
CA ALA A 228 -18.50 -6.11 4.15
C ALA A 228 -18.79 -4.74 3.52
N THR A 229 -18.58 -4.58 2.22
CA THR A 229 -18.83 -3.29 1.54
C THR A 229 -20.32 -3.09 1.28
N PHE A 230 -20.97 -4.09 0.67
CA PHE A 230 -22.36 -4.00 0.26
C PHE A 230 -23.31 -3.82 1.45
N LEU A 231 -23.18 -4.68 2.46
CA LEU A 231 -24.10 -4.63 3.60
C LEU A 231 -23.90 -3.38 4.45
N ASN A 232 -22.65 -2.94 4.70
CA ASN A 232 -22.41 -1.67 5.39
C ASN A 232 -22.98 -0.48 4.62
N TYR A 233 -22.83 -0.47 3.29
CA TYR A 233 -23.36 0.59 2.46
C TYR A 233 -24.89 0.65 2.52
N ILE A 234 -25.55 -0.48 2.26
CA ILE A 234 -27.01 -0.56 2.24
C ILE A 234 -27.58 -0.25 3.62
N PHE A 235 -27.11 -0.92 4.69
CA PHE A 235 -27.63 -0.68 6.03
C PHE A 235 -27.28 0.70 6.58
N GLY A 236 -26.10 1.24 6.25
CA GLY A 236 -25.71 2.60 6.61
C GLY A 236 -26.59 3.65 5.95
N MET A 237 -26.86 3.49 4.65
CA MET A 237 -27.77 4.38 3.92
C MET A 237 -29.21 4.27 4.43
N LEU A 238 -29.72 3.05 4.65
CA LEU A 238 -31.05 2.86 5.22
C LEU A 238 -31.16 3.51 6.60
N LEU A 239 -30.16 3.35 7.46
CA LEU A 239 -30.13 3.97 8.77
C LEU A 239 -30.08 5.50 8.67
N ALA A 240 -29.30 6.05 7.74
CA ALA A 240 -29.26 7.48 7.45
C ALA A 240 -30.64 8.00 7.01
N MET A 241 -31.32 7.31 6.11
CA MET A 241 -32.67 7.66 5.67
C MET A 241 -33.68 7.61 6.82
N LEU A 242 -33.62 6.57 7.66
CA LEU A 242 -34.50 6.43 8.82
C LEU A 242 -34.35 7.60 9.79
N ILE A 243 -33.11 7.92 10.20
CA ILE A 243 -32.83 9.03 11.14
C ILE A 243 -33.25 10.38 10.54
N ASN A 244 -33.05 10.58 9.24
CA ASN A 244 -33.38 11.84 8.59
C ASN A 244 -34.86 11.97 8.18
N SER A 245 -35.66 10.90 8.28
CA SER A 245 -37.08 10.91 7.93
C SER A 245 -37.88 11.96 8.73
N LYS A 246 -38.98 12.46 8.13
CA LYS A 246 -39.83 13.51 8.72
C LYS A 246 -40.50 13.06 10.05
N GLY A 247 -40.71 11.76 10.24
CA GLY A 247 -41.39 11.20 11.42
C GLY A 247 -40.53 11.01 12.68
N ILE A 248 -39.20 11.01 12.55
CA ILE A 248 -38.29 10.79 13.69
C ILE A 248 -38.11 12.07 14.51
N LYS A 249 -38.47 12.00 15.79
CA LYS A 249 -38.22 13.04 16.79
C LYS A 249 -36.82 12.86 17.39
N ILE A 250 -36.22 13.97 17.84
CA ILE A 250 -34.91 14.00 18.52
C ILE A 250 -33.79 13.36 17.67
N LYS A 251 -33.72 13.71 16.37
CA LYS A 251 -32.74 13.16 15.41
C LYS A 251 -31.30 13.19 15.91
N LYS A 252 -30.92 14.24 16.65
CA LYS A 252 -29.59 14.38 17.26
C LYS A 252 -29.26 13.23 18.21
N PHE A 253 -30.21 12.79 19.04
CA PHE A 253 -30.01 11.69 19.99
C PHE A 253 -29.74 10.37 19.28
N TRP A 254 -30.58 10.01 18.31
CA TRP A 254 -30.39 8.78 17.51
C TRP A 254 -29.06 8.79 16.77
N ARG A 255 -28.72 9.92 16.12
CA ARG A 255 -27.42 10.07 15.45
C ARG A 255 -26.26 9.90 16.42
N THR A 256 -26.32 10.48 17.62
CA THR A 256 -25.28 10.34 18.65
C THR A 256 -25.12 8.90 19.13
N ILE A 257 -26.22 8.16 19.36
CA ILE A 257 -26.15 6.74 19.79
C ILE A 257 -25.37 5.92 18.77
N PHE A 258 -25.66 6.05 17.48
CA PHE A 258 -24.95 5.26 16.50
C PHE A 258 -23.50 5.73 16.32
N ILE A 259 -23.23 7.05 16.38
CA ILE A 259 -21.86 7.58 16.31
C ILE A 259 -20.99 7.13 17.49
N ILE A 260 -21.57 6.91 18.69
CA ILE A 260 -20.76 6.50 19.85
C ILE A 260 -20.02 5.17 19.62
N SER A 261 -20.61 4.28 18.81
CA SER A 261 -20.00 2.98 18.48
C SER A 261 -18.71 3.12 17.66
N ILE A 262 -18.55 4.22 16.92
CA ILE A 262 -17.33 4.52 16.14
C ILE A 262 -16.43 5.55 16.84
N ALA A 263 -16.92 6.22 17.89
CA ALA A 263 -16.12 7.09 18.73
C ALA A 263 -15.15 6.30 19.63
N ILE A 264 -15.49 5.06 19.96
CA ILE A 264 -14.61 4.13 20.66
C ILE A 264 -13.56 3.61 19.66
N PRO A 265 -12.26 3.56 20.03
CA PRO A 265 -11.24 2.97 19.17
C PRO A 265 -11.60 1.55 18.77
N GLN A 266 -11.60 1.29 17.46
CA GLN A 266 -12.07 0.02 16.89
C GLN A 266 -11.40 -1.21 17.50
N PHE A 267 -10.11 -1.12 17.82
CA PHE A 267 -9.39 -2.26 18.40
C PHE A 267 -9.94 -2.69 19.76
N VAL A 268 -10.36 -1.74 20.60
CA VAL A 268 -10.96 -2.02 21.92
C VAL A 268 -12.28 -2.77 21.73
N SER A 269 -13.13 -2.26 20.84
CA SER A 269 -14.43 -2.87 20.57
C SER A 269 -14.32 -4.28 19.99
N LEU A 270 -13.37 -4.52 19.08
CA LEU A 270 -13.17 -5.83 18.49
C LEU A 270 -12.61 -6.86 19.48
N LEU A 271 -11.64 -6.47 20.31
CA LEU A 271 -11.11 -7.34 21.35
C LEU A 271 -12.18 -7.68 22.39
N LEU A 272 -12.98 -6.69 22.80
CA LEU A 272 -14.12 -6.92 23.68
C LEU A 272 -15.14 -7.88 23.04
N MET A 273 -15.50 -7.67 21.76
CA MET A 273 -16.40 -8.56 21.03
C MET A 273 -15.86 -9.98 20.93
N SER A 274 -14.55 -10.15 20.73
CA SER A 274 -13.90 -11.47 20.73
C SER A 274 -14.12 -12.21 22.05
N GLN A 275 -13.95 -11.51 23.19
CA GLN A 275 -14.17 -12.08 24.52
C GLN A 275 -15.66 -12.34 24.80
N LEU A 276 -16.54 -11.44 24.38
CA LEU A 276 -17.99 -11.60 24.54
C LEU A 276 -18.53 -12.82 23.79
N LEU A 277 -18.03 -13.04 22.57
CA LEU A 277 -18.46 -14.09 21.65
C LEU A 277 -17.65 -15.38 21.78
N HIS A 278 -16.73 -15.46 22.74
CA HIS A 278 -16.03 -16.69 23.05
C HIS A 278 -17.03 -17.78 23.50
N ASP A 279 -16.67 -19.06 23.36
CA ASP A 279 -17.57 -20.18 23.71
C ASP A 279 -17.99 -20.11 25.19
N GLN A 280 -17.08 -19.69 26.08
CA GLN A 280 -17.33 -19.43 27.50
C GLN A 280 -17.59 -17.94 27.81
N GLY A 281 -17.87 -17.15 26.79
CA GLY A 281 -18.07 -15.72 26.88
C GLY A 281 -19.43 -15.35 27.49
N PRO A 282 -19.57 -14.11 28.02
CA PRO A 282 -20.80 -13.63 28.62
C PRO A 282 -22.05 -13.78 27.75
N VAL A 283 -21.95 -13.69 26.42
CA VAL A 283 -23.11 -13.83 25.53
C VAL A 283 -23.71 -15.23 25.64
N ASN A 284 -22.87 -16.27 25.56
CA ASN A 284 -23.33 -17.65 25.73
C ASN A 284 -23.85 -17.90 27.15
N VAL A 285 -23.16 -17.40 28.18
CA VAL A 285 -23.60 -17.55 29.58
C VAL A 285 -24.98 -16.94 29.80
N LEU A 286 -25.24 -15.74 29.28
CA LEU A 286 -26.55 -15.09 29.41
C LEU A 286 -27.65 -15.85 28.66
N LEU A 287 -27.38 -16.29 27.43
CA LEU A 287 -28.34 -17.07 26.64
C LEU A 287 -28.68 -18.41 27.29
N MET A 288 -27.69 -19.09 27.89
CA MET A 288 -27.90 -20.32 28.66
C MET A 288 -28.72 -20.06 29.93
N ASN A 289 -28.39 -19.01 30.69
CA ASN A 289 -29.11 -18.64 31.92
C ASN A 289 -30.57 -18.23 31.66
N TRP A 290 -30.87 -17.63 30.51
CA TRP A 290 -32.23 -17.31 30.08
C TRP A 290 -32.98 -18.51 29.48
N GLY A 291 -32.35 -19.67 29.36
CA GLY A 291 -32.95 -20.87 28.79
C GLY A 291 -33.19 -20.79 27.28
N VAL A 292 -32.56 -19.84 26.58
CA VAL A 292 -32.69 -19.67 25.12
C VAL A 292 -31.91 -20.75 24.37
N ILE A 293 -30.77 -21.19 24.93
CA ILE A 293 -29.91 -22.23 24.37
C ILE A 293 -29.53 -23.24 25.46
N SER A 294 -29.36 -24.50 25.08
CA SER A 294 -28.90 -25.58 25.96
C SER A 294 -27.38 -25.78 25.92
N GLU A 295 -26.73 -25.36 24.84
CA GLU A 295 -25.28 -25.49 24.63
C GLU A 295 -24.70 -24.17 24.09
N PRO A 296 -23.43 -23.85 24.38
CA PRO A 296 -22.80 -22.65 23.86
C PRO A 296 -22.78 -22.59 22.33
N ILE A 297 -23.18 -21.44 21.78
CA ILE A 297 -23.05 -21.17 20.36
C ILE A 297 -21.58 -20.92 20.06
N LYS A 298 -21.03 -21.71 19.13
CA LYS A 298 -19.62 -21.68 18.70
C LYS A 298 -19.33 -20.53 17.74
N PHE A 299 -19.59 -19.29 18.17
CA PHE A 299 -19.55 -18.10 17.31
C PHE A 299 -18.23 -17.94 16.56
N LEU A 300 -17.10 -18.26 17.21
CA LEU A 300 -15.76 -18.06 16.67
C LEU A 300 -15.01 -19.38 16.40
N THR A 301 -15.44 -20.49 17.01
CA THR A 301 -14.75 -21.79 16.93
C THR A 301 -15.33 -22.71 15.85
N ASN A 302 -16.56 -22.47 15.38
CA ASN A 302 -17.11 -23.12 14.18
C ASN A 302 -16.76 -22.30 12.93
N GLY A 303 -16.11 -22.90 11.94
CA GLY A 303 -15.56 -22.16 10.78
C GLY A 303 -16.61 -21.43 9.92
N THR A 304 -17.80 -21.98 9.75
CA THR A 304 -18.88 -21.32 8.98
C THR A 304 -19.51 -20.20 9.80
N LEU A 305 -19.78 -20.49 11.09
CA LEU A 305 -20.38 -19.50 11.97
C LEU A 305 -19.42 -18.33 12.22
N ALA A 306 -18.12 -18.59 12.37
CA ALA A 306 -17.08 -17.57 12.51
C ALA A 306 -17.10 -16.60 11.33
N LYS A 307 -17.22 -17.09 10.09
CA LYS A 307 -17.35 -16.23 8.90
C LYS A 307 -18.58 -15.32 8.97
N ILE A 308 -19.72 -15.85 9.41
CA ILE A 308 -20.96 -15.08 9.58
C ILE A 308 -20.79 -14.05 10.71
N THR A 309 -20.27 -14.47 11.87
CA THR A 309 -20.03 -13.61 13.04
C THR A 309 -19.14 -12.43 12.69
N VAL A 310 -18.05 -12.67 11.95
CA VAL A 310 -17.13 -11.61 11.52
C VAL A 310 -17.86 -10.60 10.61
N ILE A 311 -18.73 -11.04 9.70
CA ILE A 311 -19.56 -10.13 8.88
C ILE A 311 -20.50 -9.32 9.77
N VAL A 312 -21.18 -9.96 10.72
CA VAL A 312 -22.13 -9.28 11.63
C VAL A 312 -21.43 -8.23 12.50
N VAL A 313 -20.29 -8.56 13.10
CA VAL A 313 -19.50 -7.60 13.89
C VAL A 313 -19.00 -6.45 13.01
N ASN A 314 -18.64 -6.72 11.76
CA ASN A 314 -18.29 -5.67 10.81
C ASN A 314 -19.45 -4.73 10.46
N LEU A 315 -20.70 -5.20 10.47
CA LEU A 315 -21.86 -4.33 10.33
C LEU A 315 -22.00 -3.39 11.53
N TRP A 316 -21.81 -3.92 12.73
CA TRP A 316 -21.89 -3.12 13.95
C TRP A 316 -20.89 -1.96 13.95
N VAL A 317 -19.66 -2.19 13.46
CA VAL A 317 -18.64 -1.13 13.34
C VAL A 317 -18.85 -0.26 12.10
N GLY A 318 -19.20 -0.83 10.95
CA GLY A 318 -19.14 -0.16 9.65
C GLY A 318 -20.41 0.62 9.27
N VAL A 319 -21.59 0.19 9.73
CA VAL A 319 -22.87 0.85 9.43
C VAL A 319 -22.90 2.30 9.92
N PRO A 320 -22.43 2.63 11.13
CA PRO A 320 -22.44 4.00 11.62
C PRO A 320 -21.50 4.94 10.83
N TYR A 321 -20.33 4.47 10.41
CA TYR A 321 -19.45 5.21 9.50
C TYR A 321 -20.16 5.52 8.18
N THR A 322 -20.78 4.51 7.58
CA THR A 322 -21.48 4.67 6.31
C THR A 322 -22.71 5.58 6.45
N MET A 323 -23.44 5.46 7.56
CA MET A 323 -24.57 6.33 7.89
C MET A 323 -24.16 7.80 7.98
N LEU A 324 -23.00 8.10 8.59
CA LEU A 324 -22.48 9.46 8.66
C LEU A 324 -22.21 10.06 7.28
N ILE A 325 -21.52 9.31 6.42
CA ILE A 325 -21.14 9.75 5.07
C ILE A 325 -22.38 9.92 4.19
N THR A 326 -23.26 8.91 4.18
CA THR A 326 -24.47 8.93 3.34
C THR A 326 -25.49 9.97 3.79
N SER A 327 -25.57 10.29 5.09
CA SER A 327 -26.44 11.38 5.58
C SER A 327 -26.14 12.72 4.91
N GLY A 328 -24.86 13.06 4.70
CA GLY A 328 -24.45 14.28 4.02
C GLY A 328 -24.88 14.34 2.57
N ILE A 329 -24.80 13.21 1.87
CA ILE A 329 -25.07 13.09 0.43
C ILE A 329 -26.58 13.02 0.16
N LEU A 330 -27.34 12.34 1.02
CA LEU A 330 -28.80 12.23 0.91
C LEU A 330 -29.49 13.61 0.96
N MET A 331 -28.90 14.59 1.65
CA MET A 331 -29.42 15.97 1.70
C MET A 331 -29.30 16.71 0.36
N ASN A 332 -28.48 16.22 -0.58
CA ASN A 332 -28.31 16.85 -1.89
C ASN A 332 -29.29 16.33 -2.94
N ILE A 333 -30.13 15.33 -2.62
CA ILE A 333 -31.14 14.84 -3.56
C ILE A 333 -32.28 15.86 -3.62
N PRO A 334 -32.60 16.43 -4.79
CA PRO A 334 -33.71 17.39 -4.92
C PRO A 334 -35.05 16.80 -4.45
N GLU A 335 -35.80 17.55 -3.64
CA GLU A 335 -37.09 17.09 -3.07
C GLU A 335 -38.20 16.99 -4.14
N ASP A 336 -38.10 17.76 -5.22
CA ASP A 336 -39.01 17.74 -6.38
C ASP A 336 -39.04 16.38 -7.08
N MET A 337 -37.92 15.65 -7.11
CA MET A 337 -37.88 14.26 -7.59
C MET A 337 -38.77 13.35 -6.75
N TYR A 338 -38.76 13.51 -5.43
CA TYR A 338 -39.61 12.73 -4.53
C TYR A 338 -41.07 13.18 -4.57
N GLU A 339 -41.34 14.47 -4.76
CA GLU A 339 -42.69 15.01 -4.93
C GLU A 339 -43.34 14.49 -6.22
N SER A 340 -42.62 14.57 -7.33
CA SER A 340 -43.07 14.04 -8.63
C SER A 340 -43.38 12.54 -8.54
N ALA A 341 -42.48 11.77 -7.90
CA ALA A 341 -42.70 10.34 -7.70
C ALA A 341 -43.92 10.03 -6.81
N ARG A 342 -44.23 10.88 -5.81
CA ARG A 342 -45.44 10.73 -5.00
C ARG A 342 -46.71 11.00 -5.81
N ILE A 343 -46.68 11.98 -6.71
CA ILE A 343 -47.78 12.27 -7.64
C ILE A 343 -48.02 11.07 -8.58
N ASP A 344 -46.95 10.42 -9.04
CA ASP A 344 -47.00 9.20 -9.86
C ASP A 344 -47.37 7.91 -9.08
N GLY A 345 -47.70 8.03 -7.79
CA GLY A 345 -48.10 6.89 -6.96
C GLY A 345 -46.95 5.96 -6.51
N ALA A 346 -45.69 6.39 -6.66
CA ALA A 346 -44.55 5.60 -6.23
C ALA A 346 -44.42 5.60 -4.70
N GLY A 347 -44.57 4.42 -4.07
CA GLY A 347 -44.35 4.23 -2.64
C GLY A 347 -42.86 4.28 -2.23
N PRO A 348 -42.55 4.26 -0.91
CA PRO A 348 -41.18 4.44 -0.38
C PRO A 348 -40.15 3.44 -0.93
N VAL A 349 -40.54 2.18 -1.13
CA VAL A 349 -39.67 1.15 -1.70
C VAL A 349 -39.33 1.46 -3.17
N ARG A 350 -40.32 1.90 -3.96
CA ARG A 350 -40.10 2.26 -5.36
C ARG A 350 -39.23 3.51 -5.47
N GLN A 351 -39.46 4.51 -4.63
CA GLN A 351 -38.61 5.71 -4.54
C GLN A 351 -37.17 5.36 -4.18
N PHE A 352 -36.95 4.44 -3.22
CA PHE A 352 -35.62 3.98 -2.87
C PHE A 352 -34.87 3.36 -4.06
N PHE A 353 -35.47 2.37 -4.74
CA PHE A 353 -34.80 1.67 -5.84
C PHE A 353 -34.70 2.49 -7.12
N SER A 354 -35.60 3.46 -7.35
CA SER A 354 -35.68 4.21 -8.61
C SER A 354 -35.03 5.59 -8.55
N ILE A 355 -34.91 6.19 -7.36
CA ILE A 355 -34.38 7.54 -7.16
C ILE A 355 -33.17 7.49 -6.24
N THR A 356 -33.38 7.09 -4.98
CA THR A 356 -32.35 7.22 -3.95
C THR A 356 -31.12 6.36 -4.25
N LEU A 357 -31.28 5.06 -4.45
CA LEU A 357 -30.16 4.14 -4.67
C LEU A 357 -29.38 4.46 -5.96
N PRO A 358 -30.01 4.69 -7.13
CA PRO A 358 -29.28 5.07 -8.35
C PRO A 358 -28.52 6.39 -8.22
N TYR A 359 -29.11 7.39 -7.57
CA TYR A 359 -28.45 8.67 -7.30
C TYR A 359 -27.24 8.47 -6.38
N MET A 360 -27.46 7.77 -5.25
CA MET A 360 -26.43 7.51 -4.26
C MET A 360 -25.28 6.71 -4.86
N LEU A 361 -25.54 5.65 -5.63
CA LEU A 361 -24.49 4.89 -6.31
C LEU A 361 -23.68 5.76 -7.26
N SER A 362 -24.32 6.66 -8.02
CA SER A 362 -23.62 7.55 -8.96
C SER A 362 -22.65 8.48 -8.24
N VAL A 363 -23.03 9.02 -7.08
CA VAL A 363 -22.19 9.92 -6.28
C VAL A 363 -21.14 9.17 -5.46
N THR A 364 -21.49 8.02 -4.88
CA THR A 364 -20.60 7.30 -3.94
C THR A 364 -19.77 6.20 -4.58
N THR A 365 -19.76 6.05 -5.90
CA THR A 365 -18.97 5.01 -6.57
C THR A 365 -17.48 5.06 -6.18
N PRO A 366 -16.79 6.22 -6.19
CA PRO A 366 -15.39 6.31 -5.73
C PRO A 366 -15.18 5.81 -4.29
N TYR A 367 -16.12 6.16 -3.40
CA TYR A 367 -16.12 5.73 -2.00
C TYR A 367 -16.29 4.21 -1.87
N LEU A 368 -17.25 3.63 -2.60
CA LEU A 368 -17.50 2.18 -2.60
C LEU A 368 -16.29 1.38 -3.08
N ILE A 369 -15.57 1.88 -4.09
CA ILE A 369 -14.35 1.24 -4.59
C ILE A 369 -13.27 1.26 -3.52
N THR A 370 -13.05 2.44 -2.93
CA THR A 370 -12.05 2.63 -1.87
C THR A 370 -12.37 1.70 -0.71
N GLN A 371 -13.65 1.58 -0.33
CA GLN A 371 -14.04 0.67 0.73
C GLN A 371 -13.92 -0.81 0.38
N PHE A 372 -14.23 -1.18 -0.87
CA PHE A 372 -14.06 -2.55 -1.33
C PHE A 372 -12.59 -3.00 -1.24
N ILE A 373 -11.68 -2.15 -1.69
CA ILE A 373 -10.24 -2.40 -1.63
C ILE A 373 -9.72 -2.37 -0.19
N GLY A 374 -10.26 -1.45 0.64
CA GLY A 374 -10.02 -1.42 2.08
C GLY A 374 -10.43 -2.72 2.74
N ASN A 375 -11.59 -3.29 2.36
CA ASN A 375 -12.08 -4.55 2.92
C ASN A 375 -11.29 -5.78 2.50
N ILE A 376 -10.71 -5.81 1.29
CA ILE A 376 -9.74 -6.85 0.87
C ILE A 376 -8.54 -6.87 1.82
N ASN A 377 -8.11 -5.70 2.29
CA ASN A 377 -6.96 -5.51 3.16
C ASN A 377 -7.33 -5.30 4.64
N ASN A 378 -8.52 -5.71 5.07
CA ASN A 378 -9.03 -5.45 6.43
C ASN A 378 -8.42 -6.40 7.48
N PHE A 379 -7.13 -6.20 7.72
CA PHE A 379 -6.34 -6.96 8.69
C PHE A 379 -6.90 -6.84 10.11
N ASN A 380 -7.13 -5.61 10.57
CA ASN A 380 -7.46 -5.32 11.97
C ASN A 380 -8.72 -6.04 12.43
N LEU A 381 -9.77 -6.07 11.61
CA LEU A 381 -11.02 -6.68 12.01
C LEU A 381 -10.88 -8.19 12.25
N ILE A 382 -10.28 -8.89 11.29
CA ILE A 382 -10.12 -10.34 11.35
C ILE A 382 -9.14 -10.74 12.46
N PHE A 383 -8.00 -10.04 12.51
CA PHE A 383 -6.94 -10.32 13.46
C PHE A 383 -7.40 -10.13 14.91
N LEU A 384 -8.05 -9.01 15.21
CA LEU A 384 -8.47 -8.71 16.58
C LEU A 384 -9.72 -9.48 17.03
N LEU A 385 -10.60 -9.84 16.11
CA LEU A 385 -11.83 -10.57 16.46
C LEU A 385 -11.60 -12.08 16.57
N THR A 386 -10.83 -12.67 15.64
CA THR A 386 -10.70 -14.13 15.51
C THR A 386 -9.26 -14.63 15.44
N GLY A 387 -8.28 -13.74 15.26
CA GLY A 387 -6.91 -14.14 14.91
C GLY A 387 -6.83 -14.95 13.61
N GLY A 388 -7.86 -14.89 12.75
CA GLY A 388 -7.99 -15.72 11.55
C GLY A 388 -8.53 -17.14 11.78
N GLY A 389 -8.86 -17.50 13.03
CA GLY A 389 -9.36 -18.81 13.40
C GLY A 389 -10.81 -19.12 12.96
N PRO A 390 -11.30 -20.36 13.17
CA PRO A 390 -10.58 -21.49 13.74
C PRO A 390 -9.52 -22.04 12.78
N LEU A 391 -8.44 -22.62 13.32
CA LEU A 391 -7.40 -23.27 12.51
C LEU A 391 -7.98 -24.46 11.74
N SER A 392 -7.38 -24.74 10.58
CA SER A 392 -7.83 -25.77 9.66
C SER A 392 -6.68 -26.70 9.34
N LEU A 393 -6.85 -28.01 9.53
CA LEU A 393 -5.87 -29.01 9.09
C LEU A 393 -5.71 -29.04 7.56
N ASP A 394 -6.72 -28.58 6.82
CA ASP A 394 -6.68 -28.50 5.36
C ASP A 394 -5.82 -27.33 4.84
N TYR A 395 -5.44 -26.39 5.71
CA TYR A 395 -4.79 -25.14 5.29
C TYR A 395 -3.35 -25.06 5.80
N TYR A 396 -2.46 -24.50 4.99
CA TYR A 396 -1.08 -24.23 5.36
C TYR A 396 -1.01 -23.00 6.26
N GLN A 397 -0.90 -23.22 7.57
CA GLN A 397 -0.70 -22.18 8.59
C GLN A 397 -1.74 -21.05 8.51
N ALA A 398 -3.00 -21.42 8.23
CA ALA A 398 -4.12 -20.50 8.14
C ALA A 398 -5.36 -21.08 8.82
N GLY A 399 -6.26 -20.19 9.23
CA GLY A 399 -7.59 -20.55 9.73
C GLY A 399 -8.70 -20.21 8.74
N LYS A 400 -9.93 -20.56 9.11
CA LYS A 400 -11.07 -20.48 8.21
C LYS A 400 -11.54 -19.05 7.93
N THR A 401 -11.25 -18.06 8.79
CA THR A 401 -11.64 -16.65 8.57
C THR A 401 -10.52 -15.77 8.03
N ASP A 402 -9.30 -16.30 7.89
CA ASP A 402 -8.16 -15.55 7.38
C ASP A 402 -8.45 -14.91 6.02
N LEU A 403 -8.11 -13.63 5.88
CA LEU A 403 -7.97 -13.00 4.59
C LEU A 403 -6.56 -13.23 4.08
N LEU A 404 -6.31 -12.99 2.80
CA LEU A 404 -4.94 -13.06 2.27
C LEU A 404 -3.96 -12.18 3.06
N VAL A 405 -4.40 -11.01 3.52
CA VAL A 405 -3.56 -10.09 4.32
C VAL A 405 -3.26 -10.62 5.73
N THR A 406 -4.20 -11.32 6.39
CA THR A 406 -3.94 -11.89 7.72
C THR A 406 -3.10 -13.16 7.62
N TRP A 407 -3.29 -13.95 6.56
CA TRP A 407 -2.41 -15.08 6.27
C TRP A 407 -0.98 -14.63 5.96
N LEU A 408 -0.81 -13.58 5.13
CA LEU A 408 0.48 -12.95 4.89
C LEU A 408 1.17 -12.56 6.20
N TYR A 409 0.44 -11.92 7.12
CA TYR A 409 0.97 -11.54 8.42
C TYR A 409 1.45 -12.75 9.25
N LYS A 410 0.66 -13.84 9.30
CA LYS A 410 1.05 -15.08 9.99
C LYS A 410 2.29 -15.71 9.38
N LEU A 411 2.34 -15.78 8.05
CA LEU A 411 3.51 -16.28 7.33
C LEU A 411 4.77 -15.49 7.68
N THR A 412 4.67 -14.17 7.81
CA THR A 412 5.81 -13.30 8.17
C THR A 412 6.21 -13.42 9.64
N LEU A 413 5.26 -13.25 10.57
CA LEU A 413 5.61 -13.08 11.99
C LEU A 413 5.60 -14.38 12.81
N THR A 414 4.76 -15.34 12.46
CA THR A 414 4.62 -16.60 13.20
C THR A 414 5.47 -17.68 12.54
N GLU A 415 5.30 -17.87 11.23
CA GLU A 415 5.93 -18.97 10.50
C GLU A 415 7.31 -18.62 9.92
N LYS A 416 7.67 -17.33 9.89
CA LYS A 416 8.92 -16.81 9.31
C LYS A 416 9.16 -17.25 7.85
N ASN A 417 8.09 -17.52 7.12
CA ASN A 417 8.11 -17.83 5.69
C ASN A 417 7.96 -16.54 4.87
N TYR A 418 9.03 -15.74 4.82
CA TYR A 418 9.04 -14.43 4.17
C TYR A 418 8.90 -14.52 2.66
N ALA A 419 9.45 -15.57 2.03
CA ALA A 419 9.34 -15.84 0.60
C ALA A 419 7.88 -16.06 0.16
N LEU A 420 7.16 -16.95 0.86
CA LEU A 420 5.75 -17.19 0.59
C LEU A 420 4.89 -15.96 0.93
N ALA A 421 5.15 -15.32 2.08
CA ALA A 421 4.44 -14.09 2.47
C ALA A 421 4.60 -12.98 1.43
N SER A 422 5.80 -12.81 0.90
CA SER A 422 6.09 -11.82 -0.14
C SER A 422 5.37 -12.14 -1.45
N THR A 423 5.30 -13.42 -1.82
CA THR A 423 4.54 -13.90 -2.99
C THR A 423 3.05 -13.59 -2.85
N VAL A 424 2.46 -13.89 -1.70
CA VAL A 424 1.06 -13.55 -1.39
C VAL A 424 0.84 -12.04 -1.45
N GLY A 425 1.76 -11.24 -0.89
CA GLY A 425 1.68 -9.78 -0.90
C GLY A 425 1.73 -9.16 -2.29
N ILE A 426 2.56 -9.69 -3.19
CA ILE A 426 2.57 -9.28 -4.60
C ILE A 426 1.20 -9.53 -5.24
N ILE A 427 0.58 -10.68 -4.99
CA ILE A 427 -0.74 -11.00 -5.55
C ILE A 427 -1.82 -10.06 -4.98
N ILE A 428 -1.82 -9.80 -3.67
CA ILE A 428 -2.74 -8.82 -3.05
C ILE A 428 -2.57 -7.45 -3.71
N PHE A 429 -1.33 -7.00 -3.90
CA PHE A 429 -1.01 -5.74 -4.56
C PHE A 429 -1.52 -5.70 -6.00
N VAL A 430 -1.22 -6.74 -6.80
CA VAL A 430 -1.67 -6.83 -8.20
C VAL A 430 -3.19 -6.83 -8.30
N ILE A 431 -3.88 -7.61 -7.47
CA ILE A 431 -5.35 -7.64 -7.43
C ILE A 431 -5.90 -6.25 -7.09
N SER A 432 -5.38 -5.63 -6.04
CA SER A 432 -5.83 -4.31 -5.58
C SER A 432 -5.56 -3.22 -6.62
N ALA A 433 -4.39 -3.24 -7.26
CA ALA A 433 -4.00 -2.30 -8.30
C ALA A 433 -4.84 -2.45 -9.57
N VAL A 434 -5.04 -3.69 -10.06
CA VAL A 434 -5.86 -3.96 -11.25
C VAL A 434 -7.31 -3.54 -11.01
N LEU A 435 -7.89 -3.90 -9.86
CA LEU A 435 -9.25 -3.48 -9.50
C LEU A 435 -9.36 -1.96 -9.40
N SER A 436 -8.39 -1.30 -8.76
CA SER A 436 -8.35 0.17 -8.70
C SER A 436 -8.37 0.77 -10.10
N LEU A 437 -7.43 0.36 -10.97
CA LEU A 437 -7.25 0.91 -12.30
C LEU A 437 -8.47 0.68 -13.19
N VAL A 438 -9.03 -0.53 -13.18
CA VAL A 438 -10.21 -0.87 -13.98
C VAL A 438 -11.40 -0.01 -13.57
N VAL A 439 -11.63 0.16 -12.26
CA VAL A 439 -12.82 0.89 -11.83
C VAL A 439 -12.63 2.41 -11.94
N PHE A 440 -11.49 2.98 -11.54
CA PHE A 440 -11.24 4.42 -11.72
C PHE A 440 -11.36 4.84 -13.19
N ARG A 441 -10.83 4.04 -14.13
CA ARG A 441 -10.98 4.32 -15.56
C ARG A 441 -12.45 4.36 -16.01
N LYS A 442 -13.31 3.48 -15.47
CA LYS A 442 -14.74 3.47 -15.79
C LYS A 442 -15.49 4.66 -15.18
N VAL A 443 -15.11 5.08 -13.97
CA VAL A 443 -15.71 6.26 -13.32
C VAL A 443 -15.40 7.53 -14.10
N THR A 444 -14.12 7.75 -14.45
CA THR A 444 -13.71 8.93 -15.22
C THR A 444 -14.36 8.98 -16.61
N ALA A 445 -14.50 7.83 -17.28
CA ALA A 445 -15.21 7.76 -18.56
C ALA A 445 -16.70 8.11 -18.44
N LYS A 446 -17.34 7.74 -17.32
CA LYS A 446 -18.74 8.06 -17.08
C LYS A 446 -18.93 9.55 -16.75
N GLU A 447 -18.04 10.18 -15.99
CA GLU A 447 -18.08 11.62 -15.74
C GLU A 447 -17.95 12.46 -17.02
N SER A 448 -17.15 12.02 -18.00
CA SER A 448 -17.04 12.70 -19.30
C SER A 448 -18.27 12.58 -20.19
N ASP A 449 -19.18 11.63 -19.92
CA ASP A 449 -20.43 11.50 -20.67
C ASP A 449 -21.57 12.38 -20.09
N PHE A 450 -21.39 12.93 -18.88
CA PHE A 450 -22.36 13.80 -18.20
C PHE A 450 -21.98 15.30 -18.24
N GLN A 451 -20.75 15.63 -18.66
CA GLN A 451 -20.31 17.00 -18.95
C GLN A 451 -20.42 17.26 -20.45
#